data_AF-A0AAU9NDP7-F1
#
_entry.id   AF-A0AAU9NDP7-F1
#
_cell.length_a   1.000
_cell.length_b   1.000
_cell.length_c   1.000
_cell.angle_alpha   90.00
_cell.angle_beta   90.00
_cell.angle_gamma   90.00
#
_symmetry.space_group_name_H-M   'P 1'
#
loop_
_entity.id
_entity.type
_entity.pdbx_description
1 polymer ?
#
loop_
_entity_poly.entity_id
_entity_poly.type
_entity_poly.pdbx_seq_one_letter_code
_entity_poly.pdbx_strand_id
1 'polypeptide(L)'
;MNLTNPNSIYVSAFLNFKGYKKFRVHSFVDTGASLCLASKFIIPDELWENAPKEIIATIANGDTIEINKVCRSINLEVAGEHFNVIDVVIGNNFCQVYGPFIQWIDRIAFHLNNDMVIIKKVTEAFSKGKPCFLETQEKGSKEKQIPGTNITQ
;
A
#
# COMPACT_ATOMS: atom_id res chain seq x y z
N MET A 1 -19.18 1.32 -14.77
CA MET A 1 -18.00 0.51 -15.15
C MET A 1 -17.04 0.60 -13.95
N ASN A 2 -16.67 -0.53 -13.33
CA ASN A 2 -15.93 -0.55 -12.06
C ASN A 2 -14.41 -0.44 -12.25
N LEU A 3 -14.01 0.54 -13.07
CA LEU A 3 -12.62 0.72 -13.51
C LEU A 3 -12.01 1.93 -12.81
N THR A 4 -10.72 1.82 -12.49
CA THR A 4 -9.93 2.96 -12.00
C THR A 4 -9.72 4.00 -13.11
N ASN A 5 -9.28 5.20 -12.75
CA ASN A 5 -8.81 6.17 -13.74
C ASN A 5 -7.63 5.56 -14.54
N PRO A 6 -7.63 5.60 -15.88
CA PRO A 6 -6.55 5.02 -16.70
C PRO A 6 -5.19 5.68 -16.46
N ASN A 7 -5.19 6.92 -15.96
CA ASN A 7 -3.97 7.65 -15.60
C ASN A 7 -3.49 7.35 -14.17
N SER A 8 -4.33 6.72 -13.34
CA SER A 8 -3.94 6.25 -12.01
C SER A 8 -3.23 4.91 -12.12
N ILE A 9 -2.19 4.74 -11.30
CA ILE A 9 -1.45 3.49 -11.22
C ILE A 9 -1.86 2.79 -9.93
N TYR A 10 -2.47 1.62 -10.09
CA TYR A 10 -2.64 0.69 -8.99
C TYR A 10 -1.81 -0.56 -9.25
N VAL A 11 -1.15 -1.07 -8.22
CA VAL A 11 -0.43 -2.35 -8.26
C VAL A 11 -1.01 -3.30 -7.23
N SER A 12 -1.05 -4.59 -7.57
CA SER A 12 -1.42 -5.63 -6.62
C SER A 12 -0.21 -6.02 -5.79
N ALA A 13 -0.39 -6.03 -4.48
CA ALA A 13 0.62 -6.46 -3.54
C ALA A 13 0.03 -7.44 -2.52
N PHE A 14 0.87 -8.20 -1.84
CA PHE A 14 0.46 -9.03 -0.71
C PHE A 14 1.15 -8.59 0.56
N LEU A 15 0.36 -8.51 1.63
CA LEU A 15 0.85 -8.32 2.99
C LEU A 15 0.85 -9.66 3.71
N ASN A 16 1.88 -9.86 4.53
CA ASN A 16 2.06 -11.07 5.30
C ASN A 16 2.51 -10.72 6.73
N PHE A 17 1.61 -10.92 7.68
CA PHE A 17 1.84 -10.68 9.10
C PHE A 17 1.76 -11.97 9.90
N LYS A 18 2.58 -12.07 10.95
CA LYS A 18 2.53 -13.22 11.85
C LYS A 18 1.16 -13.28 12.52
N GLY A 19 0.53 -14.45 12.52
CA GLY A 19 -0.84 -14.62 13.06
C GLY A 19 -1.97 -14.37 12.05
N TYR A 20 -1.67 -13.78 10.90
CA TYR A 20 -2.64 -13.48 9.84
C TYR A 20 -2.43 -14.35 8.60
N LYS A 21 -3.50 -14.56 7.84
CA LYS A 21 -3.47 -15.12 6.48
C LYS A 21 -2.76 -14.10 5.58
N LYS A 22 -2.01 -14.57 4.58
CA LYS A 22 -1.50 -13.69 3.52
C LYS A 22 -2.69 -13.13 2.74
N PHE A 23 -2.76 -11.80 2.58
CA PHE A 23 -3.86 -11.16 1.88
C PHE A 23 -3.39 -10.13 0.86
N ARG A 24 -4.16 -10.00 -0.21
CA ARG A 24 -3.89 -9.03 -1.29
C ARG A 24 -4.34 -7.63 -0.89
N VAL A 25 -3.58 -6.61 -1.23
CA VAL A 25 -3.99 -5.20 -1.23
C VAL A 25 -3.74 -4.59 -2.61
N HIS A 26 -4.45 -3.52 -2.93
CA HIS A 26 -4.19 -2.72 -4.13
C HIS A 26 -3.62 -1.38 -3.69
N SER A 27 -2.37 -1.13 -4.06
CA SER A 27 -1.61 0.05 -3.66
C SER A 27 -1.65 1.09 -4.77
N PHE A 28 -1.92 2.35 -4.41
CA PHE A 28 -1.87 3.47 -5.33
C PHE A 28 -0.43 3.97 -5.45
N VAL A 29 0.10 4.13 -6.66
CA VAL A 29 1.44 4.72 -6.86
C VAL A 29 1.30 6.21 -7.09
N ASP A 30 1.85 7.00 -6.18
CA ASP A 30 1.76 8.45 -6.19
C ASP A 30 3.16 9.06 -6.01
N THR A 31 3.78 9.47 -7.11
CA THR A 31 5.06 10.17 -7.06
C THR A 31 4.97 11.59 -6.50
N GLY A 32 3.77 12.17 -6.47
CA GLY A 32 3.54 13.47 -5.86
C GLY A 32 3.50 13.37 -4.33
N ALA A 33 3.20 12.20 -3.78
CA ALA A 33 3.20 11.96 -2.35
C ALA A 33 4.63 11.82 -1.81
N SER A 34 5.02 12.67 -0.87
CA SER A 34 6.33 12.58 -0.21
C SER A 34 6.46 11.34 0.69
N LEU A 35 5.34 10.84 1.21
CA LEU A 35 5.27 9.76 2.19
C LEU A 35 4.39 8.62 1.70
N CYS A 36 4.76 7.40 2.10
CA CYS A 36 3.85 6.27 2.04
C CYS A 36 2.79 6.37 3.13
N LEU A 37 1.56 5.96 2.82
CA LEU A 37 0.42 6.03 3.74
C LEU A 37 -0.37 4.72 3.70
N ALA A 38 -0.84 4.29 4.86
CA ALA A 38 -1.73 3.13 4.96
C ALA A 38 -2.84 3.34 5.97
N SER A 39 -3.90 2.56 5.79
CA SER A 39 -5.00 2.51 6.74
C SER A 39 -4.57 1.71 7.98
N LYS A 40 -4.88 2.20 9.17
CA LYS A 40 -4.69 1.45 10.42
C LYS A 40 -5.39 0.08 10.42
N PHE A 41 -6.42 -0.10 9.59
CA PHE A 41 -7.22 -1.33 9.55
C PHE A 41 -6.64 -2.45 8.68
N ILE A 42 -5.42 -2.28 8.16
CA ILE A 42 -4.74 -3.30 7.33
C ILE A 42 -3.36 -3.68 7.85
N ILE A 43 -2.87 -3.01 8.89
CA ILE A 43 -1.65 -3.40 9.61
C ILE A 43 -2.02 -3.69 11.08
N PRO A 44 -1.59 -4.83 11.64
CA PRO A 44 -1.80 -5.14 13.06
C PRO A 44 -1.32 -4.05 14.02
N ASP A 45 -2.09 -3.81 15.09
CA ASP A 45 -1.88 -2.72 16.06
C ASP A 45 -0.48 -2.78 16.70
N GLU A 46 0.06 -3.98 16.92
CA GLU A 46 1.39 -4.19 17.52
C GLU A 46 2.56 -3.71 16.65
N LEU A 47 2.33 -3.48 15.36
CA LEU A 47 3.35 -2.98 14.43
C LEU A 47 3.38 -1.45 14.34
N TRP A 48 2.40 -0.77 14.94
CA TRP A 48 2.34 0.69 14.97
C TRP A 48 3.08 1.25 16.19
N GLU A 49 4.17 1.96 15.94
CA GLU A 49 4.91 2.70 16.96
C GLU A 49 4.60 4.19 16.90
N ASN A 50 4.85 4.90 18.00
CA ASN A 50 4.76 6.37 17.99
C ASN A 50 5.84 6.93 17.05
N ALA A 51 5.44 7.90 16.23
CA ALA A 51 6.38 8.64 15.42
C ALA A 51 7.41 9.32 16.33
N PRO A 52 8.72 9.28 16.00
CA PRO A 52 9.76 9.87 16.84
C PRO A 52 9.68 11.40 16.89
N LYS A 53 8.99 12.01 15.93
CA LYS A 53 8.68 13.43 15.83
C LYS A 53 7.27 13.56 15.24
N GLU A 54 6.60 14.66 15.55
CA GLU A 54 5.35 15.03 14.90
C GLU A 54 5.58 15.17 13.39
N ILE A 55 4.73 14.51 12.60
CA ILE A 55 4.76 14.58 11.14
C ILE A 55 3.47 15.25 10.72
N ILE A 56 3.59 16.45 10.14
CA ILE A 56 2.46 17.18 9.55
C ILE A 56 2.54 17.02 8.04
N ALA A 57 1.52 16.43 7.44
CA ALA A 57 1.43 16.22 6.01
C ALA A 57 0.31 17.09 5.41
N THR A 58 0.63 17.84 4.36
CA THR A 58 -0.37 18.53 3.54
C THR A 58 -0.98 17.55 2.56
N ILE A 59 -2.31 17.46 2.55
CA ILE A 59 -3.06 16.63 1.62
C ILE A 59 -3.54 17.45 0.41
N ALA A 60 -4.05 16.77 -0.62
CA ALA A 60 -4.33 17.36 -1.93
C ALA A 60 -5.29 18.56 -1.93
N ASN A 61 -6.17 18.69 -0.93
CA ASN A 61 -7.09 19.82 -0.78
C ASN A 61 -6.47 21.03 -0.04
N GLY A 62 -5.20 20.96 0.36
CA GLY A 62 -4.50 22.01 1.10
C GLY A 62 -4.60 21.90 2.62
N ASP A 63 -5.43 20.99 3.14
CA ASP A 63 -5.51 20.74 4.58
C ASP A 63 -4.25 20.02 5.09
N THR A 64 -4.02 20.11 6.39
CA THR A 64 -2.96 19.37 7.07
C THR A 64 -3.53 18.23 7.90
N ILE A 65 -2.85 17.09 7.88
CA ILE A 65 -3.11 15.96 8.76
C ILE A 65 -1.89 15.71 9.64
N GLU A 66 -2.15 15.30 10.88
CA GLU A 66 -1.12 14.85 11.80
C GLU A 66 -0.93 13.34 11.67
N ILE A 67 0.32 12.91 11.51
CA ILE A 67 0.74 11.52 11.49
C ILE A 67 1.60 11.27 12.73
N ASN A 68 1.02 10.63 13.72
CA ASN A 68 1.66 10.35 15.01
C ASN A 68 2.05 8.87 15.19
N LYS A 69 1.71 8.02 14.22
CA LYS A 69 2.03 6.59 14.21
C LYS A 69 2.75 6.21 12.92
N VAL A 70 3.75 5.35 13.04
CA VAL A 70 4.50 4.81 11.92
C VAL A 70 4.67 3.30 12.07
N CYS A 71 4.86 2.62 10.94
CA CYS A 71 5.30 1.24 10.90
C CYS A 71 6.67 1.16 10.23
N ARG A 72 7.50 0.21 10.67
CA ARG A 72 8.81 -0.04 10.06
C ARG A 72 8.87 -1.45 9.50
N SER A 73 9.57 -1.59 8.38
CA SER A 73 9.93 -2.89 7.80
C SER A 73 8.72 -3.79 7.50
N ILE A 74 7.67 -3.22 6.91
CA ILE A 74 6.53 -3.99 6.44
C ILE A 74 6.95 -4.75 5.18
N ASN A 75 6.84 -6.08 5.20
CA ASN A 75 7.14 -6.91 4.04
C ASN A 75 5.96 -6.86 3.07
N LEU A 76 6.21 -6.27 1.91
CA LEU A 76 5.27 -6.20 0.81
C LEU A 76 5.77 -7.07 -0.33
N GLU A 77 4.97 -8.07 -0.70
CA GLU A 77 5.29 -8.91 -1.85
C GLU A 77 4.60 -8.36 -3.09
N VAL A 78 5.38 -7.98 -4.09
CA VAL A 78 4.90 -7.42 -5.36
C VAL A 78 5.58 -8.15 -6.51
N ALA A 79 4.79 -8.67 -7.45
CA ALA A 79 5.28 -9.47 -8.57
C ALA A 79 6.18 -10.67 -8.17
N GLY A 80 5.99 -11.23 -6.97
CA GLY A 80 6.80 -12.33 -6.43
C GLY A 80 8.05 -11.90 -5.68
N GLU A 81 8.38 -10.61 -5.70
CA GLU A 81 9.54 -10.02 -5.03
C GLU A 81 9.16 -9.36 -3.72
N HIS A 82 10.08 -9.39 -2.74
CA HIS A 82 9.87 -8.82 -1.41
C HIS A 82 10.48 -7.42 -1.30
N PHE A 83 9.61 -6.43 -1.09
CA PHE A 83 9.98 -5.05 -0.81
C PHE A 83 9.76 -4.74 0.67
N ASN A 84 10.64 -3.92 1.24
CA ASN A 84 10.45 -3.34 2.56
C ASN A 84 9.79 -1.98 2.36
N VAL A 85 8.54 -1.84 2.80
CA VAL A 85 7.74 -0.64 2.58
C VAL A 85 7.26 -0.01 3.86
N ILE A 86 6.79 1.22 3.70
CA ILE A 86 6.05 1.98 4.70
C ILE A 86 4.56 2.14 4.25
N ASP A 87 4.10 1.37 3.25
CA ASP A 87 2.71 0.90 3.05
C ASP A 87 1.72 1.68 2.10
N VAL A 88 0.60 1.04 1.72
CA VAL A 88 -0.48 1.24 0.67
C VAL A 88 -0.55 2.42 -0.32
N VAL A 89 -0.01 3.59 -0.02
CA VAL A 89 0.33 4.58 -1.06
C VAL A 89 1.81 4.47 -1.30
N ILE A 90 2.22 4.05 -2.49
CA ILE A 90 3.62 4.02 -2.88
C ILE A 90 4.03 5.45 -3.21
N GLY A 91 4.53 6.15 -2.19
CA GLY A 91 5.04 7.52 -2.27
C GLY A 91 6.44 7.59 -2.86
N ASN A 92 6.89 8.82 -3.13
CA ASN A 92 8.22 9.10 -3.66
C ASN A 92 9.36 8.59 -2.77
N ASN A 93 9.16 8.51 -1.45
CA ASN A 93 10.13 7.90 -0.54
C ASN A 93 10.41 6.42 -0.88
N PHE A 94 9.39 5.65 -1.28
CA PHE A 94 9.59 4.28 -1.75
C PHE A 94 10.28 4.28 -3.12
N CYS A 95 9.84 5.14 -4.04
CA CYS A 95 10.45 5.27 -5.36
C CYS A 95 11.94 5.59 -5.26
N GLN A 96 12.36 6.46 -4.34
CA GLN A 96 13.78 6.80 -4.14
C GLN A 96 14.61 5.61 -3.64
N VAL A 97 14.06 4.75 -2.78
CA VAL A 97 14.77 3.56 -2.27
C VAL A 97 15.01 2.54 -3.38
N TYR A 98 14.03 2.37 -4.28
CA TYR A 98 14.08 1.38 -5.35
C TYR A 98 14.44 1.99 -6.72
N GLY A 99 15.13 3.14 -6.68
CA GLY A 99 15.73 3.84 -7.81
C GLY A 99 14.74 4.59 -8.71
N PRO A 100 15.25 5.36 -9.71
CA PRO A 100 14.37 5.91 -10.74
C PRO A 100 13.59 4.76 -11.38
N PHE A 101 12.27 4.90 -11.38
CA PHE A 101 11.36 3.88 -11.89
C PHE A 101 10.87 4.29 -13.29
N ILE A 102 10.51 3.30 -14.11
CA ILE A 102 9.93 3.56 -15.44
C ILE A 102 8.45 3.25 -15.40
N GLN A 103 7.63 4.16 -15.93
CA GLN A 103 6.19 3.99 -16.05
C GLN A 103 5.77 3.92 -17.52
N TRP A 104 5.00 2.88 -17.84
CA TRP A 104 4.29 2.78 -19.11
C TRP A 104 2.78 2.86 -18.85
N ILE A 105 1.98 2.69 -19.92
CA ILE A 105 0.52 2.67 -19.82
C ILE A 105 0.04 1.51 -18.94
N ASP A 106 0.63 0.32 -19.07
CA ASP A 106 0.11 -0.93 -18.48
C ASP A 106 0.99 -1.50 -17.35
N ARG A 107 2.18 -0.93 -17.11
CA ARG A 107 3.15 -1.44 -16.13
C ARG A 107 4.01 -0.34 -15.51
N ILE A 108 4.64 -0.69 -14.40
CA ILE A 108 5.66 0.10 -13.70
C ILE A 108 6.86 -0.80 -13.41
N ALA A 109 8.08 -0.26 -13.40
CA ALA A 109 9.28 -1.01 -13.08
C ALA A 109 10.10 -0.35 -11.97
N PHE A 110 10.40 -1.11 -10.92
CA PHE A 110 11.33 -0.70 -9.84
C PHE A 110 12.64 -1.47 -9.93
N HIS A 111 13.69 -0.98 -9.27
CA HIS A 111 14.95 -1.70 -9.12
C HIS A 111 15.03 -2.36 -7.74
N LEU A 112 15.36 -3.65 -7.71
CA LEU A 112 15.61 -4.41 -6.48
C LEU A 112 16.89 -5.22 -6.69
N ASN A 113 17.89 -5.05 -5.80
CA ASN A 113 19.15 -5.79 -5.87
C ASN A 113 19.87 -5.70 -7.24
N ASN A 114 19.82 -4.54 -7.90
CA ASN A 114 20.31 -4.27 -9.27
C ASN A 114 19.51 -4.91 -10.41
N ASP A 115 18.42 -5.62 -10.11
CA ASP A 115 17.51 -6.17 -11.11
C ASP A 115 16.27 -5.30 -11.29
N MET A 116 15.71 -5.32 -12.50
CA MET A 116 14.47 -4.59 -12.82
C MET A 116 13.25 -5.48 -12.58
N VAL A 117 12.38 -5.08 -11.66
CA VAL A 117 11.13 -5.76 -11.33
C VAL A 117 9.98 -5.08 -12.04
N ILE A 118 9.41 -5.74 -13.05
CA ILE A 118 8.29 -5.23 -13.85
C ILE A 118 6.96 -5.66 -13.23
N ILE A 119 6.12 -4.69 -12.88
CA ILE A 119 4.84 -4.89 -12.22
C ILE A 119 3.72 -4.41 -13.13
N LYS A 120 2.78 -5.29 -13.44
CA LYS A 120 1.59 -4.96 -14.23
C LYS A 120 0.61 -4.11 -13.40
N LYS A 121 0.04 -3.08 -14.00
CA LYS A 121 -1.03 -2.29 -13.40
C LYS A 121 -2.32 -3.08 -13.30
N VAL A 122 -3.11 -2.82 -12.27
CA VAL A 122 -4.49 -3.32 -12.17
C VAL A 122 -5.47 -2.24 -12.62
N THR A 123 -6.48 -2.66 -13.39
CA THR A 123 -7.55 -1.78 -13.90
C THR A 123 -8.78 -1.76 -12.99
N GLU A 124 -8.85 -2.70 -12.05
CA GLU A 124 -9.87 -2.79 -11.00
C GLU A 124 -9.18 -2.78 -9.65
N ALA A 125 -9.34 -1.69 -8.89
CA ALA A 125 -8.75 -1.53 -7.56
C ALA A 125 -9.82 -1.56 -6.47
N PHE A 126 -9.44 -2.01 -5.27
CA PHE A 126 -10.35 -2.16 -4.15
C PHE A 126 -9.66 -1.70 -2.87
N SER A 127 -10.27 -0.76 -2.16
CA SER A 127 -9.81 -0.31 -0.85
C SER A 127 -10.24 -1.30 0.23
N LYS A 128 -9.29 -1.75 1.05
CA LYS A 128 -9.51 -2.68 2.16
C LYS A 128 -9.36 -2.05 3.54
N GLY A 129 -9.09 -0.74 3.60
CA GLY A 129 -8.90 0.02 4.84
C GLY A 129 -10.19 0.30 5.60
N LYS A 130 -10.91 -0.75 6.02
CA LYS A 130 -12.17 -0.65 6.77
C LYS A 130 -12.04 -1.30 8.14
N PRO A 131 -12.76 -0.80 9.17
CA PRO A 131 -12.87 -1.48 10.44
C PRO A 131 -13.20 -2.97 10.29
N CYS A 132 -12.68 -3.78 11.19
CA CYS A 132 -12.88 -5.22 11.24
C CYS A 132 -12.21 -6.03 10.10
N PHE A 133 -11.47 -5.39 9.17
CA PHE A 133 -10.84 -6.11 8.06
C PHE A 133 -9.77 -7.11 8.52
N LEU A 134 -8.85 -6.70 9.39
CA LEU A 134 -7.73 -7.55 9.85
C LEU A 134 -8.21 -8.79 10.61
N GLU A 135 -9.26 -8.66 11.39
CA GLU A 135 -9.89 -9.72 12.18
C GLU A 135 -10.42 -10.84 11.28
N THR A 136 -10.89 -10.51 10.06
CA THR A 136 -11.25 -11.52 9.05
C THR A 136 -10.03 -12.23 8.45
N GLN A 137 -8.86 -11.60 8.52
CA GLN A 137 -7.60 -12.14 8.01
C GLN A 137 -6.85 -12.95 9.06
N GLU A 138 -7.25 -12.97 10.33
CA GLU A 138 -6.60 -13.82 11.34
C GLU A 138 -6.65 -15.31 10.97
N LYS A 139 -5.56 -16.04 11.26
CA LYS A 139 -5.51 -17.49 11.05
C LYS A 139 -6.53 -18.18 11.96
N GLY A 140 -7.40 -19.00 11.37
CA GLY A 140 -8.48 -19.66 12.12
C GLY A 140 -9.74 -18.80 12.29
N SER A 141 -9.75 -17.53 11.86
CA SER A 141 -10.95 -16.71 11.85
C SER A 141 -12.04 -17.33 10.99
N LYS A 142 -13.25 -17.42 11.57
CA LYS A 142 -14.49 -17.88 10.94
C LYS A 142 -15.31 -16.72 10.37
N GLU A 143 -14.88 -15.49 10.59
CA GLU A 143 -15.56 -14.30 10.11
C GLU A 143 -15.56 -14.27 8.58
N LYS A 144 -16.65 -13.77 8.00
CA LYS A 144 -16.74 -13.60 6.55
C LYS A 144 -15.76 -12.51 6.12
N GLN A 145 -14.99 -12.77 5.08
CA GLN A 145 -14.08 -11.79 4.51
C GLN A 145 -14.86 -10.54 4.08
N ILE A 146 -14.45 -9.38 4.60
CA ILE A 146 -15.04 -8.10 4.22
C ILE A 146 -14.57 -7.77 2.80
N PRO A 147 -15.47 -7.62 1.82
CA PRO A 147 -15.09 -7.20 0.49
C PRO A 147 -14.55 -5.76 0.52
N GLY A 148 -13.52 -5.50 -0.27
CA GLY A 148 -13.03 -4.13 -0.44
C GLY A 148 -14.07 -3.24 -1.13
N THR A 149 -13.99 -1.92 -0.91
CA THR A 149 -14.77 -0.97 -1.72
C THR A 149 -14.09 -0.80 -3.07
N ASN A 150 -14.82 -0.98 -4.16
CA ASN A 150 -14.29 -0.71 -5.50
C ASN A 150 -13.90 0.77 -5.61
N ILE A 151 -12.73 1.04 -6.16
CA ILE A 151 -12.25 2.40 -6.42
C ILE A 151 -12.63 2.72 -7.86
N THR A 152 -13.72 3.47 -8.04
CA THR A 152 -14.19 3.97 -9.33
C THR A 152 -13.78 5.43 -9.53
N GLN A 153 -13.78 5.86 -10.79
CA GLN A 153 -13.72 7.28 -11.18
C GLN A 153 -14.87 8.10 -10.62
#